data_AF-A0AAD6X2I3-F1
#
_entry.id   AF-A0AAD6X2I3-F1
#
_cell.length_a   1.000
_cell.length_b   1.000
_cell.length_c   1.000
_cell.angle_alpha   90.00
_cell.angle_beta   90.00
_cell.angle_gamma   90.00
#
_symmetry.space_group_name_H-M   'P 1'
#
loop_
_entity.id
_entity.type
_entity.pdbx_description
1 polymer ?
#
loop_
_entity_poly.entity_id
_entity_poly.type
_entity_poly.pdbx_seq_one_letter_code
_entity_poly.pdbx_strand_id
1 'polypeptide(L)'
;MDIDPTPNTATRVSQDKRLNLTRSQGLWFEDCGLIIQAEKTIFRVSRDMLAIQSPVFRDMLSLPAPKDIDTVDDCPFVLLPDPAKDVASFLRALFYYDFFEPSPAPTTFEILAGVLRMSHKYEVDGLRKRALTHLSSAHSTEFGDDGSTLHHDLPSWRTALADGTNDENMLIVELARQVGADWILPTAFYRMCEHSYEETIITRTALSTGDKVRCFQGLRFLETTGAASVLQFLCNHEVAMCPQPYECLVARTIKHQSVSERRDYSRETETTMPFGLWGEGDWDDLEVCDPCLSQMQKVHREARKRLWDQLPGIFGLPDWSELEKIKAEVLK
;
A
#
# COMPACT_ATOMS: atom_id res chain seq x y z
N MET A 1 -14.21 -69.25 11.75
CA MET A 1 -13.57 -68.46 10.68
C MET A 1 -14.42 -67.21 10.55
N ASP A 2 -14.12 -66.24 11.40
CA ASP A 2 -14.80 -64.95 11.39
C ASP A 2 -14.21 -64.11 10.26
N ILE A 3 -15.07 -63.71 9.32
CA ILE A 3 -14.71 -62.85 8.21
C ILE A 3 -14.78 -61.41 8.75
N ASP A 4 -13.61 -60.85 9.00
CA ASP A 4 -13.42 -59.45 9.37
C ASP A 4 -13.92 -58.54 8.22
N PRO A 5 -14.85 -57.60 8.45
CA PRO A 5 -15.34 -56.73 7.39
C PRO A 5 -14.22 -55.75 6.99
N THR A 6 -13.82 -55.83 5.73
CA THR A 6 -12.84 -54.92 5.13
C THR A 6 -13.30 -53.46 5.26
N PRO A 7 -12.43 -52.52 5.66
CA PRO A 7 -12.79 -51.11 5.75
C PRO A 7 -13.14 -50.58 4.36
N ASN A 8 -14.33 -50.00 4.25
CA ASN A 8 -14.90 -49.43 3.04
C ASN A 8 -13.92 -48.45 2.37
N THR A 9 -13.61 -48.66 1.10
CA THR A 9 -12.58 -47.93 0.34
C THR A 9 -12.88 -46.43 0.23
N ALA A 10 -14.14 -46.02 0.36
CA ALA A 10 -14.56 -44.61 0.43
C ALA A 10 -14.08 -43.89 1.71
N THR A 11 -14.07 -44.59 2.86
CA THR A 11 -13.63 -44.06 4.16
C THR A 11 -12.10 -43.90 4.23
N ARG A 12 -11.37 -44.70 3.44
CA ARG A 12 -9.92 -44.66 3.36
C ARG A 12 -9.40 -43.49 2.52
N VAL A 13 -10.11 -43.14 1.44
CA VAL A 13 -9.77 -42.00 0.57
C VAL A 13 -10.03 -40.64 1.26
N SER A 14 -11.01 -40.56 2.16
CA SER A 14 -11.27 -39.35 2.96
C SER A 14 -10.31 -39.17 4.14
N GLN A 15 -9.82 -40.27 4.74
CA GLN A 15 -8.77 -40.23 5.77
C GLN A 15 -7.40 -39.84 5.20
N ASP A 16 -7.04 -40.30 4.00
CA ASP A 16 -5.74 -40.01 3.39
C ASP A 16 -5.54 -38.52 3.02
N LYS A 17 -6.61 -37.77 2.72
CA LYS A 17 -6.54 -36.33 2.47
C LYS A 17 -6.26 -35.49 3.73
N ARG A 18 -6.45 -36.04 4.93
CA ARG A 18 -6.37 -35.28 6.21
C ARG A 18 -5.05 -35.45 6.97
N LEU A 19 -4.16 -36.35 6.53
CA LEU A 19 -2.92 -36.70 7.25
C LEU A 19 -1.86 -35.58 7.32
N ASN A 20 -2.09 -34.40 6.72
CA ASN A 20 -1.12 -33.29 6.70
C ASN A 20 -1.72 -31.92 7.07
N LEU A 21 -2.81 -31.88 7.85
CA LEU A 21 -3.39 -30.62 8.33
C LEU A 21 -2.73 -30.18 9.65
N THR A 22 -2.43 -28.90 9.76
CA THR A 22 -1.78 -28.28 10.94
C THR A 22 -2.74 -27.35 11.65
N ARG A 23 -2.91 -27.54 12.97
CA ARG A 23 -3.74 -26.65 13.80
C ARG A 23 -3.06 -25.29 13.98
N SER A 24 -3.83 -24.22 13.81
CA SER A 24 -3.36 -22.85 14.03
C SER A 24 -3.16 -22.56 15.52
N GLN A 25 -2.00 -22.02 15.86
CA GLN A 25 -1.71 -21.60 17.23
C GLN A 25 -2.46 -20.30 17.58
N GLY A 26 -3.19 -20.34 18.70
CA GLY A 26 -4.00 -19.21 19.17
C GLY A 26 -5.28 -18.97 18.35
N LEU A 27 -5.69 -19.87 17.46
CA LEU A 27 -6.99 -19.81 16.78
C LEU A 27 -7.66 -21.19 16.82
N TRP A 28 -7.61 -21.79 18.01
CA TRP A 28 -8.18 -23.10 18.31
C TRP A 28 -8.96 -23.02 19.62
N PHE A 29 -10.26 -22.71 19.52
CA PHE A 29 -11.13 -22.55 20.68
C PHE A 29 -11.88 -23.86 20.96
N GLU A 30 -11.73 -24.40 22.18
CA GLU A 30 -12.24 -25.74 22.54
C GLU A 30 -13.77 -25.87 22.46
N ASP A 31 -14.49 -24.78 22.69
CA ASP A 31 -15.97 -24.76 22.70
C ASP A 31 -16.58 -24.16 21.43
N CYS A 32 -15.78 -23.98 20.37
CA CYS A 32 -16.24 -23.33 19.14
C CYS A 32 -16.62 -24.32 18.04
N GLY A 33 -17.74 -24.00 17.37
CA GLY A 33 -18.44 -24.89 16.45
C GLY A 33 -18.19 -24.65 14.96
N LEU A 34 -17.03 -24.10 14.54
CA LEU A 34 -16.68 -24.01 13.12
C LEU A 34 -15.21 -24.33 12.90
N ILE A 35 -14.93 -25.29 12.02
CA ILE A 35 -13.60 -25.57 11.50
C ILE A 35 -13.44 -24.88 10.15
N ILE A 36 -12.43 -24.03 10.05
CA ILE A 36 -12.03 -23.40 8.78
C ILE A 36 -10.70 -24.02 8.34
N GLN A 37 -10.62 -24.44 7.10
CA GLN A 37 -9.36 -24.83 6.45
C GLN A 37 -8.94 -23.75 5.46
N ALA A 38 -7.67 -23.37 5.49
CA ALA A 38 -7.00 -22.60 4.44
C ALA A 38 -5.65 -23.25 4.16
N GLU A 39 -5.40 -23.62 2.91
CA GLU A 39 -4.23 -24.42 2.51
C GLU A 39 -4.10 -25.70 3.39
N LYS A 40 -3.01 -25.83 4.15
CA LYS A 40 -2.77 -26.94 5.11
C LYS A 40 -3.09 -26.56 6.55
N THR A 41 -3.54 -25.34 6.82
CA THR A 41 -3.82 -24.86 8.17
C THR A 41 -5.30 -24.96 8.47
N ILE A 42 -5.62 -25.44 9.67
CA ILE A 42 -6.98 -25.49 10.21
C ILE A 42 -7.13 -24.60 11.43
N PHE A 43 -8.27 -23.93 11.51
CA PHE A 43 -8.67 -23.01 12.57
C PHE A 43 -9.96 -23.52 13.19
N ARG A 44 -10.12 -23.36 14.50
CA ARG A 44 -11.36 -23.68 15.21
C ARG A 44 -11.85 -22.43 15.92
N VAL A 45 -12.91 -21.83 15.40
CA VAL A 45 -13.38 -20.48 15.76
C VAL A 45 -14.89 -20.41 15.90
N SER A 46 -15.41 -19.35 16.54
CA SER A 46 -16.86 -19.21 16.76
C SER A 46 -17.60 -18.94 15.45
N ARG A 47 -18.54 -19.85 15.12
CA ARG A 47 -19.46 -19.74 13.98
C ARG A 47 -20.28 -18.44 14.06
N ASP A 48 -20.87 -18.20 15.23
CA ASP A 48 -21.83 -17.11 15.42
C ASP A 48 -21.13 -15.75 15.37
N MET A 49 -19.92 -15.64 15.94
CA MET A 49 -19.14 -14.39 15.85
C MET A 49 -18.82 -14.04 14.39
N LEU A 50 -18.43 -15.03 13.58
CA LEU A 50 -18.17 -14.81 12.16
C LEU A 50 -19.44 -14.40 11.39
N ALA A 51 -20.56 -15.08 11.63
CA ALA A 51 -21.83 -14.75 10.99
C ALA A 51 -22.39 -13.37 11.43
N ILE A 52 -22.09 -12.92 12.65
CA ILE A 52 -22.45 -11.58 13.12
C ILE A 52 -21.64 -10.50 12.38
N GLN A 53 -20.35 -10.74 12.19
CA GLN A 53 -19.42 -9.73 11.64
C GLN A 53 -19.36 -9.72 10.11
N SER A 54 -19.74 -10.82 9.46
CA SER A 54 -19.61 -11.00 8.01
C SER A 54 -20.93 -11.52 7.41
N PRO A 55 -21.60 -10.72 6.57
CA PRO A 55 -22.71 -11.17 5.75
C PRO A 55 -22.37 -12.39 4.89
N VAL A 56 -21.18 -12.42 4.30
CA VAL A 56 -20.71 -13.53 3.46
C VAL A 56 -20.61 -14.83 4.26
N PHE A 57 -20.01 -14.79 5.46
CA PHE A 57 -19.96 -15.97 6.31
C PHE A 57 -21.35 -16.36 6.82
N ARG A 58 -22.20 -15.40 7.20
CA ARG A 58 -23.58 -15.69 7.61
C ARG A 58 -24.34 -16.47 6.54
N ASP A 59 -24.27 -16.00 5.31
CA ASP A 59 -24.97 -16.61 4.18
C ASP A 59 -24.35 -17.96 3.83
N MET A 60 -23.01 -18.05 3.77
CA MET A 60 -22.28 -19.31 3.54
C MET A 60 -22.62 -20.38 4.58
N LEU A 61 -22.73 -20.00 5.86
CA LEU A 61 -23.02 -20.89 7.00
C LEU A 61 -24.52 -21.17 7.19
N SER A 62 -25.40 -20.51 6.42
CA SER A 62 -26.84 -20.76 6.40
C SER A 62 -27.24 -21.86 5.41
N LEU A 63 -26.36 -22.14 4.43
CA LEU A 63 -26.59 -23.19 3.45
C LEU A 63 -26.51 -24.58 4.11
N PRO A 64 -27.35 -25.54 3.69
CA PRO A 64 -27.24 -26.91 4.18
C PRO A 64 -25.86 -27.45 3.82
N ALA A 65 -25.14 -27.99 4.81
CA ALA A 65 -23.87 -28.66 4.55
C ALA A 65 -24.09 -29.77 3.50
N PRO A 66 -23.26 -29.82 2.43
CA PRO A 66 -23.27 -30.96 1.53
C PRO A 66 -23.16 -32.26 2.31
N LYS A 67 -24.01 -33.24 1.96
CA LYS A 67 -24.16 -34.51 2.70
C LYS A 67 -22.87 -35.34 2.81
N ASP A 68 -21.84 -34.99 2.04
CA ASP A 68 -20.55 -35.68 1.95
C ASP A 68 -19.40 -34.94 2.67
N ILE A 69 -19.67 -33.86 3.43
CA ILE A 69 -18.63 -33.25 4.26
C ILE A 69 -18.57 -34.04 5.57
N ASP A 70 -17.55 -34.91 5.72
CA ASP A 70 -17.30 -35.48 7.05
C ASP A 70 -17.00 -34.34 8.02
N THR A 71 -17.80 -34.27 9.08
CA THR A 71 -17.54 -33.40 10.22
C THR A 71 -16.22 -33.81 10.87
N VAL A 72 -15.39 -32.82 11.18
CA VAL A 72 -14.28 -33.00 12.13
C VAL A 72 -14.86 -32.62 13.49
N ASP A 73 -14.89 -33.55 14.44
CA ASP A 73 -15.41 -33.34 15.80
C ASP A 73 -16.86 -32.77 15.82
N ASP A 74 -17.74 -33.26 14.95
CA ASP A 74 -19.15 -32.82 14.80
C ASP A 74 -19.35 -31.32 14.49
N CYS A 75 -18.28 -30.62 14.12
CA CYS A 75 -18.32 -29.22 13.74
C CYS A 75 -18.48 -29.05 12.22
N PRO A 76 -19.30 -28.08 11.76
CA PRO A 76 -19.26 -27.58 10.39
C PRO A 76 -17.83 -27.29 9.91
N PHE A 77 -17.53 -27.68 8.67
CA PHE A 77 -16.22 -27.54 8.06
C PHE A 77 -16.30 -26.68 6.80
N VAL A 78 -15.48 -25.63 6.73
CA VAL A 78 -15.44 -24.69 5.60
C VAL A 78 -14.03 -24.62 5.04
N LEU A 79 -13.88 -24.88 3.74
CA LEU A 79 -12.63 -24.68 3.01
C LEU A 79 -12.62 -23.29 2.39
N LEU A 80 -11.64 -22.47 2.74
CA LEU A 80 -11.38 -21.19 2.10
C LEU A 80 -10.25 -21.34 1.06
N PRO A 81 -10.39 -20.74 -0.14
CA PRO A 81 -9.35 -20.76 -1.16
C PRO A 81 -8.23 -19.75 -0.87
N ASP A 82 -8.29 -19.04 0.26
CA ASP A 82 -7.38 -17.95 0.61
C ASP A 82 -6.07 -18.45 1.25
N PRO A 83 -4.99 -17.65 1.19
CA PRO A 83 -3.73 -17.99 1.85
C PRO A 83 -3.90 -18.15 3.37
N ALA A 84 -3.29 -19.17 3.96
CA ALA A 84 -3.45 -19.44 5.39
C ALA A 84 -3.00 -18.28 6.28
N LYS A 85 -1.96 -17.54 5.86
CA LYS A 85 -1.45 -16.35 6.58
C LYS A 85 -2.47 -15.22 6.62
N ASP A 86 -3.16 -14.94 5.51
CA ASP A 86 -4.17 -13.89 5.44
C ASP A 86 -5.38 -14.24 6.30
N VAL A 87 -5.84 -15.50 6.22
CA VAL A 87 -6.91 -16.03 7.07
C VAL A 87 -6.54 -15.93 8.55
N ALA A 88 -5.30 -16.26 8.93
CA ALA A 88 -4.85 -16.15 10.31
C ALA A 88 -4.86 -14.70 10.82
N SER A 89 -4.33 -13.74 10.05
CA SER A 89 -4.34 -12.32 10.42
C SER A 89 -5.76 -11.77 10.56
N PHE A 90 -6.64 -12.11 9.63
CA PHE A 90 -8.05 -11.74 9.65
C PHE A 90 -8.79 -12.29 10.87
N LEU A 91 -8.68 -13.59 11.14
CA LEU A 91 -9.32 -14.22 12.28
C LEU A 91 -8.78 -13.64 13.60
N ARG A 92 -7.47 -13.42 13.71
CA ARG A 92 -6.91 -12.77 14.91
C ARG A 92 -7.46 -11.35 15.09
N ALA A 93 -7.58 -10.56 14.02
CA ALA A 93 -8.15 -9.22 14.09
C ALA A 93 -9.64 -9.21 14.49
N LEU A 94 -10.38 -10.29 14.22
CA LEU A 94 -11.77 -10.46 14.65
C LEU A 94 -11.90 -10.90 16.11
N PHE A 95 -11.04 -11.81 16.58
CA PHE A 95 -11.18 -12.47 17.88
C PHE A 95 -10.33 -11.84 19.00
N TYR A 96 -9.25 -11.13 18.65
CA TYR A 96 -8.36 -10.47 19.60
C TYR A 96 -8.38 -8.96 19.38
N TYR A 97 -8.91 -8.23 20.37
CA TYR A 97 -9.15 -6.79 20.26
C TYR A 97 -7.87 -5.97 20.11
N ASP A 98 -6.76 -6.46 20.64
CA ASP A 98 -5.43 -5.86 20.68
C ASP A 98 -4.52 -6.31 19.53
N PHE A 99 -4.97 -7.22 18.66
CA PHE A 99 -4.14 -7.75 17.58
C PHE A 99 -3.97 -6.78 16.40
N PHE A 100 -5.02 -6.02 16.08
CA PHE A 100 -5.04 -5.10 14.94
C PHE A 100 -5.75 -3.80 15.30
N GLU A 101 -5.13 -3.02 16.18
CA GLU A 101 -5.69 -1.76 16.68
C GLU A 101 -5.80 -0.67 15.57
N PRO A 102 -6.66 0.34 15.75
CA PRO A 102 -6.79 1.44 14.79
C PRO A 102 -5.48 2.22 14.57
N SER A 103 -5.31 2.78 13.37
CA SER A 103 -4.19 3.69 13.06
C SER A 103 -4.19 4.87 14.05
N PRO A 104 -3.02 5.29 14.58
CA PRO A 104 -1.65 4.96 14.14
C PRO A 104 -0.97 3.80 14.91
N ALA A 105 -1.72 2.89 15.54
CA ALA A 105 -1.13 1.77 16.28
C ALA A 105 -0.19 0.91 15.40
N PRO A 106 0.92 0.39 15.92
CA PRO A 106 1.86 -0.37 15.11
C PRO A 106 1.28 -1.67 14.53
N THR A 107 1.65 -1.99 13.30
CA THR A 107 1.37 -3.29 12.65
C THR A 107 2.44 -3.59 11.60
N THR A 108 2.31 -4.69 10.84
CA THR A 108 3.15 -5.00 9.67
C THR A 108 2.31 -4.98 8.39
N PHE A 109 2.95 -4.83 7.23
CA PHE A 109 2.23 -4.86 5.96
C PHE A 109 1.55 -6.22 5.69
N GLU A 110 2.16 -7.34 6.08
CA GLU A 110 1.56 -8.66 5.88
C GLU A 110 0.27 -8.80 6.67
N ILE A 111 0.24 -8.31 7.92
CA ILE A 111 -0.97 -8.27 8.75
C ILE A 111 -1.99 -7.34 8.10
N LEU A 112 -1.58 -6.11 7.76
CA LEU A 112 -2.44 -5.12 7.12
C LEU A 112 -3.08 -5.65 5.83
N ALA A 113 -2.27 -6.20 4.92
CA ALA A 113 -2.70 -6.70 3.63
C ALA A 113 -3.61 -7.92 3.76
N GLY A 114 -3.27 -8.85 4.67
CA GLY A 114 -4.10 -10.02 4.96
C GLY A 114 -5.45 -9.63 5.56
N VAL A 115 -5.48 -8.73 6.55
CA VAL A 115 -6.73 -8.21 7.11
C VAL A 115 -7.54 -7.47 6.04
N LEU A 116 -6.91 -6.64 5.22
CA LEU A 116 -7.59 -5.86 4.19
C LEU A 116 -8.22 -6.74 3.11
N ARG A 117 -7.47 -7.69 2.53
CA ARG A 117 -7.99 -8.62 1.51
C ARG A 117 -9.18 -9.41 2.04
N MET A 118 -9.05 -9.96 3.24
CA MET A 118 -10.08 -10.82 3.83
C MET A 118 -11.30 -10.02 4.26
N SER A 119 -11.12 -8.88 4.93
CA SER A 119 -12.25 -8.02 5.31
C SER A 119 -12.97 -7.42 4.11
N HIS A 120 -12.27 -7.17 2.99
CA HIS A 120 -12.90 -6.79 1.72
C HIS A 120 -13.71 -7.94 1.12
N LYS A 121 -13.12 -9.14 1.00
CA LYS A 121 -13.75 -10.32 0.38
C LYS A 121 -14.94 -10.85 1.18
N TYR A 122 -14.85 -10.84 2.50
CA TYR A 122 -15.87 -11.36 3.42
C TYR A 122 -16.74 -10.26 4.03
N GLU A 123 -16.68 -9.03 3.50
CA GLU A 123 -17.57 -7.91 3.87
C GLU A 123 -17.59 -7.61 5.38
N VAL A 124 -16.41 -7.54 6.00
CA VAL A 124 -16.25 -7.10 7.39
C VAL A 124 -15.88 -5.62 7.41
N ASP A 125 -16.88 -4.76 7.24
CA ASP A 125 -16.70 -3.31 7.01
C ASP A 125 -15.84 -2.63 8.08
N GLY A 126 -16.03 -2.97 9.36
CA GLY A 126 -15.26 -2.39 10.46
C GLY A 126 -13.76 -2.65 10.36
N LEU A 127 -13.37 -3.87 9.98
CA LEU A 127 -11.95 -4.21 9.75
C LEU A 127 -11.44 -3.65 8.44
N ARG A 128 -12.26 -3.66 7.38
CA ARG A 128 -11.90 -3.08 6.08
C ARG A 128 -11.57 -1.60 6.21
N LYS A 129 -12.43 -0.83 6.86
CA LYS A 129 -12.23 0.60 7.11
C LYS A 129 -10.99 0.86 7.97
N ARG A 130 -10.77 0.06 9.02
CA ARG A 130 -9.57 0.14 9.87
C ARG A 130 -8.29 -0.08 9.07
N ALA A 131 -8.27 -1.12 8.24
CA ALA A 131 -7.12 -1.43 7.39
C ALA A 131 -6.90 -0.36 6.31
N LEU A 132 -7.95 0.15 5.66
CA LEU A 132 -7.82 1.24 4.69
C LEU A 132 -7.33 2.54 5.33
N THR A 133 -7.65 2.79 6.60
CA THR A 133 -7.12 3.94 7.36
C THR A 133 -5.62 3.80 7.57
N HIS A 134 -5.14 2.61 7.96
CA HIS A 134 -3.71 2.30 8.03
C HIS A 134 -3.00 2.46 6.69
N LEU A 135 -3.60 1.95 5.61
CA LEU A 135 -3.02 2.07 4.27
C LEU A 135 -2.96 3.54 3.81
N SER A 136 -4.02 4.31 4.08
CA SER A 136 -4.10 5.74 3.70
C SER A 136 -3.14 6.62 4.50
N SER A 137 -2.70 6.21 5.69
CA SER A 137 -1.79 7.03 6.51
C SER A 137 -0.39 7.20 5.89
N ALA A 138 0.01 6.33 4.97
CA ALA A 138 1.22 6.51 4.16
C ALA A 138 0.95 7.16 2.80
N HIS A 139 -0.31 7.33 2.40
CA HIS A 139 -0.72 7.68 1.04
C HIS A 139 -1.75 8.80 1.06
N SER A 140 -1.30 9.99 1.45
CA SER A 140 -2.14 11.19 1.49
C SER A 140 -2.64 11.58 0.10
N THR A 141 -3.88 12.06 0.05
CA THR A 141 -4.49 12.72 -1.10
C THR A 141 -4.35 14.25 -1.03
N GLU A 142 -3.87 14.76 0.10
CA GLU A 142 -3.65 16.19 0.35
C GLU A 142 -2.20 16.56 0.11
N PHE A 143 -1.97 17.81 -0.30
CA PHE A 143 -0.64 18.37 -0.50
C PHE A 143 -0.09 18.96 0.82
N GLY A 144 1.03 18.42 1.31
CA GLY A 144 1.81 19.02 2.39
C GLY A 144 2.69 20.14 1.84
N ASP A 145 2.63 21.33 2.44
CA ASP A 145 3.24 22.57 1.94
C ASP A 145 4.78 22.54 1.86
N ASP A 146 5.41 21.79 2.75
CA ASP A 146 6.85 21.47 2.81
C ASP A 146 7.21 20.24 1.95
N GLY A 147 6.22 19.60 1.31
CA GLY A 147 6.31 18.31 0.61
C GLY A 147 6.59 17.13 1.52
N SER A 148 6.31 17.29 2.81
CA SER A 148 6.35 16.21 3.79
C SER A 148 5.34 15.10 3.51
N THR A 149 4.28 15.33 2.73
CA THR A 149 3.26 14.31 2.45
C THR A 149 3.81 13.05 1.79
N LEU A 150 4.99 13.14 1.16
CA LEU A 150 5.70 11.98 0.61
C LEU A 150 6.90 11.52 1.45
N HIS A 151 7.43 12.37 2.34
CA HIS A 151 8.68 12.17 3.10
C HIS A 151 8.55 12.29 4.63
N HIS A 152 7.34 12.26 5.21
CA HIS A 152 7.12 12.09 6.65
C HIS A 152 7.64 10.73 7.16
N ASP A 153 7.82 10.62 8.48
CA ASP A 153 7.99 9.33 9.17
C ASP A 153 6.93 8.35 8.68
N LEU A 154 7.37 7.35 7.89
CA LEU A 154 6.47 6.37 7.35
C LEU A 154 5.89 5.53 8.50
N PRO A 155 4.61 5.14 8.43
CA PRO A 155 4.00 4.28 9.44
C PRO A 155 4.81 3.00 9.67
N SER A 156 4.75 2.45 10.89
CA SER A 156 5.57 1.29 11.26
C SER A 156 5.37 0.08 10.35
N TRP A 157 4.16 -0.10 9.80
CA TRP A 157 3.85 -1.20 8.90
C TRP A 157 4.63 -1.15 7.60
N ARG A 158 5.06 0.05 7.22
CA ARG A 158 5.86 0.32 6.03
C ARG A 158 7.35 0.31 6.35
N THR A 159 7.77 0.78 7.53
CA THR A 159 9.18 0.68 7.93
C THR A 159 9.61 -0.76 8.22
N ALA A 160 8.71 -1.60 8.71
CA ALA A 160 8.94 -3.03 8.96
C ALA A 160 9.11 -3.85 7.66
N LEU A 161 8.68 -3.31 6.51
CA LEU A 161 8.86 -3.94 5.21
C LEU A 161 10.26 -3.74 4.63
N ALA A 162 11.03 -2.76 5.12
CA ALA A 162 12.32 -2.35 4.60
C ALA A 162 13.42 -3.40 4.88
N ASP A 163 13.28 -4.59 4.29
CA ASP A 163 14.26 -5.67 4.31
C ASP A 163 15.32 -5.56 3.20
N GLY A 164 15.26 -4.47 2.43
CA GLY A 164 16.20 -4.15 1.34
C GLY A 164 15.77 -4.67 -0.04
N THR A 165 14.57 -5.23 -0.18
CA THR A 165 14.01 -5.58 -1.49
C THR A 165 13.05 -4.49 -1.98
N ASN A 166 13.35 -3.85 -3.12
CA ASN A 166 12.55 -2.75 -3.71
C ASN A 166 11.12 -3.14 -4.17
N ASP A 167 10.51 -4.23 -3.67
CA ASP A 167 9.23 -4.83 -4.10
C ASP A 167 7.97 -4.28 -3.40
N GLU A 168 8.14 -3.46 -2.36
CA GLU A 168 7.04 -3.05 -1.46
C GLU A 168 5.94 -2.21 -2.13
N ASN A 169 6.32 -1.16 -2.86
CA ASN A 169 5.35 -0.27 -3.48
C ASN A 169 4.51 -0.99 -4.55
N MET A 170 5.04 -2.07 -5.14
CA MET A 170 4.30 -2.89 -6.10
C MET A 170 3.22 -3.71 -5.41
N LEU A 171 3.53 -4.30 -4.26
CA LEU A 171 2.55 -5.01 -3.43
C LEU A 171 1.43 -4.06 -2.95
N ILE A 172 1.78 -2.79 -2.66
CA ILE A 172 0.79 -1.76 -2.32
C ILE A 172 -0.12 -1.44 -3.50
N VAL A 173 0.44 -1.26 -4.71
CA VAL A 173 -0.35 -1.03 -5.93
C VAL A 173 -1.29 -2.21 -6.18
N GLU A 174 -0.78 -3.45 -6.09
CA GLU A 174 -1.58 -4.65 -6.27
C GLU A 174 -2.72 -4.73 -5.24
N LEU A 175 -2.41 -4.53 -3.95
CA LEU A 175 -3.40 -4.53 -2.88
C LEU A 175 -4.46 -3.44 -3.10
N ALA A 176 -4.06 -2.23 -3.46
CA ALA A 176 -4.97 -1.13 -3.73
C ALA A 176 -5.93 -1.46 -4.88
N ARG A 177 -5.40 -2.06 -5.97
CA ARG A 177 -6.22 -2.54 -7.10
C ARG A 177 -7.21 -3.63 -6.66
N GLN A 178 -6.76 -4.59 -5.87
CA GLN A 178 -7.59 -5.72 -5.41
C GLN A 178 -8.80 -5.27 -4.59
N VAL A 179 -8.68 -4.16 -3.83
CA VAL A 179 -9.74 -3.68 -2.93
C VAL A 179 -10.43 -2.40 -3.39
N GLY A 180 -10.09 -1.91 -4.59
CA GLY A 180 -10.64 -0.69 -5.18
C GLY A 180 -10.24 0.60 -4.45
N ALA A 181 -9.07 0.62 -3.80
CA ALA A 181 -8.54 1.79 -3.10
C ALA A 181 -7.73 2.70 -4.03
N ASP A 182 -8.36 3.18 -5.11
CA ASP A 182 -7.65 3.88 -6.20
C ASP A 182 -6.97 5.19 -5.76
N TRP A 183 -7.43 5.81 -4.68
CA TRP A 183 -6.82 7.04 -4.12
C TRP A 183 -5.39 6.83 -3.59
N ILE A 184 -5.00 5.59 -3.32
CA ILE A 184 -3.65 5.21 -2.91
C ILE A 184 -2.67 5.25 -4.08
N LEU A 185 -3.16 5.00 -5.30
CA LEU A 185 -2.33 4.70 -6.47
C LEU A 185 -1.41 5.84 -6.91
N PRO A 186 -1.82 7.13 -6.96
CA PRO A 186 -0.92 8.19 -7.46
C PRO A 186 0.37 8.29 -6.63
N THR A 187 0.25 8.25 -5.31
CA THR A 187 1.42 8.30 -4.42
C THR A 187 2.19 6.98 -4.41
N ALA A 188 1.52 5.83 -4.53
CA ALA A 188 2.19 4.54 -4.65
C ALA A 188 3.06 4.45 -5.92
N PHE A 189 2.52 4.86 -7.08
CA PHE A 189 3.29 4.92 -8.32
C PHE A 189 4.44 5.92 -8.28
N TYR A 190 4.22 7.09 -7.67
CA TYR A 190 5.31 8.06 -7.46
C TYR A 190 6.46 7.43 -6.66
N ARG A 191 6.16 6.75 -5.55
CA ARG A 191 7.18 6.08 -4.73
C ARG A 191 7.83 4.88 -5.39
N MET A 192 7.13 4.19 -6.29
CA MET A 192 7.78 3.18 -7.14
C MET A 192 8.88 3.81 -7.98
N CYS A 193 8.64 5.00 -8.54
CA CYS A 193 9.61 5.70 -9.37
C CYS A 193 10.82 6.23 -8.58
N GLU A 194 10.72 6.40 -7.25
CA GLU A 194 11.86 6.80 -6.39
C GLU A 194 12.95 5.73 -6.27
N HIS A 195 12.59 4.45 -6.43
CA HIS A 195 13.49 3.33 -6.12
C HIS A 195 13.57 2.27 -7.23
N SER A 196 12.88 2.47 -8.36
CA SER A 196 12.83 1.48 -9.46
C SER A 196 13.52 1.99 -10.71
N TYR A 197 14.40 1.16 -11.25
CA TYR A 197 14.94 1.34 -12.61
C TYR A 197 13.98 0.74 -13.63
N GLU A 198 14.04 1.22 -14.87
CA GLU A 198 13.21 0.76 -15.99
C GLU A 198 13.19 -0.78 -16.11
N GLU A 199 14.33 -1.43 -15.94
CA GLU A 199 14.47 -2.89 -15.99
C GLU A 199 13.71 -3.59 -14.86
N THR A 200 13.70 -3.02 -13.65
CA THR A 200 13.00 -3.56 -12.48
C THR A 200 11.48 -3.51 -12.67
N ILE A 201 10.97 -2.43 -13.28
CA ILE A 201 9.53 -2.28 -13.58
C ILE A 201 9.10 -3.34 -14.62
N ILE A 202 9.93 -3.59 -15.63
CA ILE A 202 9.60 -4.51 -16.73
C ILE A 202 9.60 -5.97 -16.26
N THR A 203 10.63 -6.37 -15.52
CA THR A 203 10.92 -7.78 -15.18
C THR A 203 10.00 -8.38 -14.11
N ARG A 204 9.31 -7.57 -13.31
CA ARG A 204 8.52 -8.06 -12.17
C ARG A 204 7.13 -8.53 -12.55
N THR A 205 6.67 -9.63 -11.97
CA THR A 205 5.42 -10.32 -12.35
C THR A 205 4.18 -9.81 -11.62
N ALA A 206 4.32 -9.13 -10.47
CA ALA A 206 3.22 -8.70 -9.62
C ALA A 206 2.34 -7.60 -10.26
N LEU A 207 2.89 -6.80 -11.17
CA LEU A 207 2.16 -5.70 -11.82
C LEU A 207 1.49 -6.14 -13.12
N SER A 208 0.28 -5.64 -13.34
CA SER A 208 -0.39 -5.74 -14.64
C SER A 208 0.43 -5.03 -15.74
N THR A 209 0.30 -5.48 -16.99
CA THR A 209 0.93 -4.79 -18.12
C THR A 209 0.54 -3.31 -18.20
N GLY A 210 -0.72 -2.99 -17.85
CA GLY A 210 -1.20 -1.61 -17.82
C GLY A 210 -0.48 -0.77 -16.77
N ASP A 211 -0.31 -1.29 -15.55
CA ASP A 211 0.36 -0.57 -14.46
C ASP A 211 1.87 -0.42 -14.70
N LYS A 212 2.51 -1.39 -15.39
CA LYS A 212 3.89 -1.25 -15.86
C LYS A 212 4.04 -0.08 -16.82
N VAL A 213 3.14 0.04 -17.80
CA VAL A 213 3.15 1.16 -18.76
C VAL A 213 2.93 2.49 -18.06
N ARG A 214 1.95 2.57 -17.14
CA ARG A 214 1.70 3.78 -16.34
C ARG A 214 2.92 4.21 -15.55
N CYS A 215 3.56 3.28 -14.85
CA CYS A 215 4.75 3.56 -14.06
C CYS A 215 5.91 4.04 -14.94
N PHE A 216 6.14 3.41 -16.10
CA PHE A 216 7.21 3.81 -17.02
C PHE A 216 6.97 5.21 -17.61
N GLN A 217 5.75 5.50 -18.05
CA GLN A 217 5.38 6.83 -18.57
C GLN A 217 5.51 7.90 -17.49
N GLY A 218 5.03 7.60 -16.28
CA GLY A 218 5.14 8.49 -15.14
C GLY A 218 6.59 8.76 -14.74
N LEU A 219 7.43 7.72 -14.67
CA LEU A 219 8.87 7.85 -14.41
C LEU A 219 9.51 8.82 -15.41
N ARG A 220 9.31 8.59 -16.72
CA ARG A 220 9.86 9.47 -17.77
C ARG A 220 9.39 10.91 -17.66
N PHE A 221 8.11 11.12 -17.36
CA PHE A 221 7.58 12.46 -17.15
C PHE A 221 8.22 13.14 -15.93
N LEU A 222 8.30 12.42 -14.81
CA LEU A 222 8.82 12.95 -13.54
C LEU A 222 10.32 13.27 -13.63
N GLU A 223 11.11 12.42 -14.28
CA GLU A 223 12.55 12.64 -14.53
C GLU A 223 12.84 13.81 -15.46
N THR A 224 11.90 14.19 -16.32
CA THR A 224 12.12 15.26 -17.31
C THR A 224 11.30 16.50 -16.94
N THR A 225 10.04 16.51 -17.35
CA THR A 225 9.13 17.64 -17.22
C THR A 225 8.83 17.96 -15.75
N GLY A 226 8.61 16.94 -14.92
CA GLY A 226 8.38 17.10 -13.49
C GLY A 226 9.55 17.81 -12.81
N ALA A 227 10.76 17.26 -12.94
CA ALA A 227 11.98 17.81 -12.37
C ALA A 227 12.26 19.25 -12.84
N ALA A 228 12.17 19.51 -14.15
CA ALA A 228 12.38 20.85 -14.70
C ALA A 228 11.34 21.85 -14.17
N SER A 229 10.08 21.43 -14.03
CA SER A 229 9.01 22.31 -13.56
C SER A 229 9.20 22.74 -12.11
N VAL A 230 9.65 21.84 -11.23
CA VAL A 230 9.89 22.18 -9.82
C VAL A 230 11.15 23.02 -9.65
N LEU A 231 12.18 22.86 -10.49
CA LEU A 231 13.41 23.66 -10.41
C LEU A 231 13.36 24.99 -11.18
N GLN A 232 12.28 25.27 -11.91
CA GLN A 232 12.14 26.46 -12.75
C GLN A 232 12.35 27.77 -11.98
N PHE A 233 12.09 27.79 -10.67
CA PHE A 233 12.30 28.97 -9.82
C PHE A 233 13.76 29.45 -9.82
N LEU A 234 14.74 28.59 -10.11
CA LEU A 234 16.16 28.97 -10.23
C LEU A 234 16.44 29.81 -11.48
N CYS A 235 15.63 29.64 -12.53
CA CYS A 235 15.84 30.28 -13.83
C CYS A 235 14.99 31.55 -14.04
N ASN A 236 14.10 31.91 -13.11
CA ASN A 236 13.20 33.06 -13.26
C ASN A 236 13.89 34.42 -13.01
N HIS A 237 14.26 35.17 -14.05
CA HIS A 237 15.22 36.27 -13.95
C HIS A 237 14.71 37.61 -13.37
N GLU A 238 13.41 37.80 -13.13
CA GLU A 238 12.86 39.12 -12.78
C GLU A 238 12.29 39.19 -11.37
N VAL A 239 13.08 39.71 -10.43
CA VAL A 239 12.62 40.11 -9.09
C VAL A 239 12.76 41.63 -8.96
N ALA A 240 11.62 42.34 -8.98
CA ALA A 240 11.57 43.80 -9.08
C ALA A 240 12.28 44.58 -7.94
N MET A 241 12.58 43.92 -6.82
CA MET A 241 13.19 44.52 -5.63
C MET A 241 14.55 43.91 -5.27
N CYS A 242 15.24 43.27 -6.21
CA CYS A 242 16.56 42.71 -5.96
C CYS A 242 17.63 43.81 -5.87
N PRO A 243 18.32 43.99 -4.72
CA PRO A 243 19.40 44.98 -4.59
C PRO A 243 20.66 44.59 -5.36
N GLN A 244 20.84 43.30 -5.65
CA GLN A 244 22.04 42.72 -6.28
C GLN A 244 21.65 41.71 -7.38
N PRO A 245 21.10 42.19 -8.52
CA PRO A 245 20.54 41.31 -9.54
C PRO A 245 21.57 40.37 -10.18
N TYR A 246 22.81 40.82 -10.35
CA TYR A 246 23.87 40.03 -10.97
C TYR A 246 24.35 38.92 -10.04
N GLU A 247 24.65 39.24 -8.79
CA GLU A 247 25.13 38.29 -7.78
C GLU A 247 24.07 37.22 -7.51
N CYS A 248 22.81 37.62 -7.35
CA CYS A 248 21.71 36.68 -7.18
C CYS A 248 21.53 35.79 -8.42
N LEU A 249 21.69 36.33 -9.63
CA LEU A 249 21.63 35.53 -10.86
C LEU A 249 22.76 34.50 -10.92
N VAL A 250 23.98 34.89 -10.56
CA VAL A 250 25.13 33.98 -10.52
C VAL A 250 24.90 32.87 -9.49
N ALA A 251 24.51 33.20 -8.26
CA ALA A 251 24.25 32.21 -7.19
C ALA A 251 23.20 31.18 -7.62
N ARG A 252 22.10 31.64 -8.23
CA ARG A 252 21.04 30.77 -8.76
C ARG A 252 21.52 29.86 -9.89
N THR A 253 22.35 30.40 -10.79
CA THR A 253 22.91 29.63 -11.92
C THR A 253 23.84 28.53 -11.42
N ILE A 254 24.71 28.84 -10.46
CA ILE A 254 25.61 27.87 -9.82
C ILE A 254 24.79 26.76 -9.15
N LYS A 255 23.77 27.11 -8.36
CA LYS A 255 22.94 26.10 -7.67
C LYS A 255 22.09 25.27 -8.64
N HIS A 256 21.61 25.86 -9.74
CA HIS A 256 20.93 25.12 -10.81
C HIS A 256 21.86 24.10 -11.46
N GLN A 257 23.10 24.49 -11.76
CA GLN A 257 24.10 23.57 -12.29
C GLN A 257 24.41 22.45 -11.28
N SER A 258 24.61 22.76 -9.99
CA SER A 258 24.92 21.74 -8.99
C SER A 258 23.78 20.74 -8.79
N VAL A 259 22.51 21.19 -8.85
CA VAL A 259 21.35 20.29 -8.78
C VAL A 259 21.28 19.41 -10.04
N SER A 260 21.54 19.97 -11.21
CA SER A 260 21.60 19.18 -12.46
C SER A 260 22.70 18.13 -12.41
N GLU A 261 23.89 18.48 -11.94
CA GLU A 261 25.02 17.56 -11.81
C GLU A 261 24.74 16.45 -10.79
N ARG A 262 24.13 16.77 -9.63
CA ARG A 262 23.68 15.74 -8.67
C ARG A 262 22.81 14.68 -9.36
N ARG A 263 21.84 15.11 -10.17
CA ARG A 263 20.93 14.22 -10.90
C ARG A 263 21.63 13.32 -11.92
N ASP A 264 22.67 13.82 -12.59
CA ASP A 264 23.41 13.06 -13.60
C ASP A 264 24.35 12.01 -12.97
N TYR A 265 24.91 12.31 -11.79
CA TYR A 265 25.85 11.44 -11.08
C TYR A 265 25.19 10.49 -10.07
N SER A 266 24.04 10.85 -9.48
CA SER A 266 23.35 10.05 -8.48
C SER A 266 22.50 8.94 -9.11
N ARG A 267 23.14 7.93 -9.71
CA ARG A 267 22.41 6.73 -10.15
C ARG A 267 22.16 5.73 -9.02
N GLU A 268 22.78 5.88 -7.86
CA GLU A 268 22.77 4.82 -6.82
C GLU A 268 22.27 5.26 -5.43
N THR A 269 22.20 6.55 -5.07
CA THR A 269 21.99 6.95 -3.66
C THR A 269 21.13 8.19 -3.36
N GLU A 270 20.76 9.05 -4.33
CA GLU A 270 19.97 10.27 -4.04
C GLU A 270 18.66 10.31 -4.83
N THR A 271 17.59 10.80 -4.20
CA THR A 271 16.24 10.86 -4.77
C THR A 271 16.19 11.85 -5.94
N THR A 272 16.12 11.33 -7.17
CA THR A 272 16.02 12.13 -8.40
C THR A 272 14.61 12.65 -8.68
N MET A 273 13.65 12.29 -7.81
CA MET A 273 12.23 12.53 -8.02
C MET A 273 11.80 13.93 -7.57
N PRO A 274 10.89 14.60 -8.30
CA PRO A 274 10.64 16.03 -8.16
C PRO A 274 10.38 16.57 -6.75
N PHE A 275 9.67 15.83 -5.89
CA PHE A 275 9.35 16.29 -4.53
C PHE A 275 10.52 16.19 -3.55
N GLY A 276 11.55 15.39 -3.87
CA GLY A 276 12.78 15.23 -3.09
C GLY A 276 14.00 15.96 -3.68
N LEU A 277 13.87 16.62 -4.84
CA LEU A 277 14.98 17.31 -5.51
C LEU A 277 15.50 18.56 -4.78
N TRP A 278 14.69 19.12 -3.89
CA TRP A 278 15.00 20.37 -3.21
C TRP A 278 14.48 20.34 -1.77
N GLY A 279 15.40 20.31 -0.80
CA GLY A 279 15.11 20.26 0.63
C GLY A 279 15.36 21.57 1.38
N GLU A 280 15.21 21.56 2.71
CA GLU A 280 15.47 22.72 3.56
C GLU A 280 16.93 23.18 3.46
N GLY A 281 17.89 22.26 3.53
CA GLY A 281 19.31 22.59 3.41
C GLY A 281 19.71 23.22 2.08
N ASP A 282 18.97 22.95 0.99
CA ASP A 282 19.25 23.60 -0.30
C ASP A 282 18.92 25.10 -0.29
N TRP A 283 17.97 25.52 0.56
CA TRP A 283 17.67 26.94 0.76
C TRP A 283 18.75 27.63 1.59
N ASP A 284 19.29 26.97 2.61
CA ASP A 284 20.33 27.52 3.48
C ASP A 284 21.65 27.75 2.72
N ASP A 285 21.95 26.88 1.75
CA ASP A 285 23.12 26.99 0.87
C ASP A 285 22.98 28.05 -0.25
N LEU A 286 21.79 28.65 -0.41
CA LEU A 286 21.51 29.54 -1.53
C LEU A 286 21.82 31.00 -1.17
N GLU A 287 22.97 31.49 -1.65
CA GLU A 287 23.45 32.85 -1.41
C GLU A 287 22.73 33.93 -2.26
N VAL A 288 21.44 34.14 -1.99
CA VAL A 288 20.63 35.20 -2.62
C VAL A 288 20.08 36.16 -1.58
N CYS A 289 19.72 37.38 -2.00
CA CYS A 289 19.06 38.35 -1.12
C CYS A 289 17.64 37.91 -0.70
N ASP A 290 17.15 38.42 0.44
CA ASP A 290 15.83 38.08 1.00
C ASP A 290 14.64 38.25 0.02
N PRO A 291 14.57 39.32 -0.81
CA PRO A 291 13.49 39.45 -1.80
C PRO A 291 13.49 38.32 -2.83
N CYS A 292 14.69 37.91 -3.30
CA CYS A 292 14.82 36.78 -4.22
C CYS A 292 14.46 35.48 -3.53
N LEU A 293 14.96 35.24 -2.32
CA LEU A 293 14.67 34.02 -1.55
C LEU A 293 13.16 33.84 -1.34
N SER A 294 12.48 34.88 -0.86
CA SER A 294 11.04 34.85 -0.60
C SER A 294 10.21 34.56 -1.86
N GLN A 295 10.57 35.22 -2.98
CA GLN A 295 9.89 34.99 -4.25
C GLN A 295 10.17 33.58 -4.79
N MET A 296 11.40 33.09 -4.67
CA MET A 296 11.81 31.76 -5.10
C MET A 296 11.09 30.65 -4.33
N GLN A 297 11.01 30.76 -3.00
CA GLN A 297 10.27 29.83 -2.15
C GLN A 297 8.80 29.77 -2.54
N LYS A 298 8.17 30.93 -2.81
CA LYS A 298 6.79 30.99 -3.28
C LYS A 298 6.61 30.29 -4.63
N VAL A 299 7.47 30.57 -5.62
CA VAL A 299 7.39 29.95 -6.95
C VAL A 299 7.65 28.44 -6.87
N HIS A 300 8.60 27.99 -6.05
CA HIS A 300 8.88 26.58 -5.81
C HIS A 300 7.67 25.85 -5.22
N ARG A 301 7.07 26.41 -4.17
CA ARG A 301 5.84 25.89 -3.55
C ARG A 301 4.70 25.76 -4.56
N GLU A 302 4.45 26.81 -5.34
CA GLU A 302 3.40 26.80 -6.37
C GLU A 302 3.68 25.75 -7.45
N ALA A 303 4.94 25.56 -7.85
CA ALA A 303 5.33 24.54 -8.82
C ALA A 303 5.11 23.12 -8.28
N ARG A 304 5.50 22.85 -7.03
CA ARG A 304 5.24 21.55 -6.37
C ARG A 304 3.76 21.28 -6.26
N LYS A 305 2.96 22.27 -5.85
CA LYS A 305 1.50 22.13 -5.78
C LYS A 305 0.91 21.81 -7.16
N ARG A 306 1.31 22.52 -8.22
CA ARG A 306 0.85 22.22 -9.59
C ARG A 306 1.23 20.81 -10.02
N LEU A 307 2.44 20.34 -9.69
CA LEU A 307 2.86 18.98 -9.98
C LEU A 307 2.03 17.95 -9.18
N TRP A 308 1.75 18.23 -7.91
CA TRP A 308 0.89 17.40 -7.07
C TRP A 308 -0.50 17.27 -7.68
N ASP A 309 -1.12 18.39 -8.07
CA ASP A 309 -2.45 18.41 -8.68
C ASP A 309 -2.50 17.60 -9.99
N GLN A 310 -1.38 17.51 -10.72
CA GLN A 310 -1.24 16.71 -11.94
C GLN A 310 -0.88 15.25 -11.68
N LEU A 311 -0.44 14.89 -10.47
CA LEU A 311 0.13 13.58 -10.16
C LEU A 311 -0.76 12.39 -10.56
N PRO A 312 -2.08 12.39 -10.29
CA PRO A 312 -2.94 11.31 -10.74
C PRO A 312 -2.97 11.20 -12.27
N GLY A 313 -3.05 12.35 -12.96
CA GLY A 313 -3.07 12.42 -14.43
C GLY A 313 -1.78 11.92 -15.08
N ILE A 314 -0.62 12.13 -14.43
CA ILE A 314 0.68 11.57 -14.88
C ILE A 314 0.61 10.04 -14.99
N PHE A 315 -0.09 9.39 -14.07
CA PHE A 315 -0.29 7.94 -14.07
C PHE A 315 -1.60 7.51 -14.75
N GLY A 316 -2.31 8.42 -15.42
CA GLY A 316 -3.57 8.20 -16.11
C GLY A 316 -4.73 7.79 -15.19
N LEU A 317 -4.72 8.29 -13.95
CA LEU A 317 -5.76 8.07 -12.94
C LEU A 317 -6.72 9.28 -12.88
N PRO A 318 -7.91 9.11 -12.27
CA PRO A 318 -8.82 10.23 -11.98
C PRO A 318 -8.15 11.33 -11.16
N ASP A 319 -8.65 12.57 -11.27
CA ASP A 319 -8.12 13.68 -10.48
C ASP A 319 -8.35 13.50 -8.97
N TRP A 320 -7.66 14.31 -8.16
CA TRP A 320 -7.79 14.23 -6.70
C TRP A 320 -9.21 14.44 -6.19
N SER A 321 -10.05 15.23 -6.87
CA SER A 321 -11.43 15.46 -6.43
C SER A 321 -12.26 14.18 -6.56
N GLU A 322 -12.08 13.43 -7.64
CA GLU A 322 -12.73 12.13 -7.83
C GLU A 322 -12.17 11.09 -6.85
N LEU A 323 -10.85 11.01 -6.71
CA LEU A 323 -10.21 10.08 -5.78
C LEU A 323 -10.61 10.33 -4.31
N GLU A 324 -10.74 11.59 -3.90
CA GLU A 324 -11.19 11.92 -2.54
C GLU A 324 -12.65 11.55 -2.31
N LYS A 325 -13.52 11.66 -3.33
CA LYS A 325 -14.90 11.17 -3.23
C LYS A 325 -14.94 9.66 -3.02
N ILE A 326 -14.17 8.91 -3.80
CA ILE A 326 -14.07 7.44 -3.65
C ILE A 326 -13.57 7.10 -2.24
N LYS A 327 -12.52 7.76 -1.77
CA LYS A 327 -11.97 7.59 -0.42
C LYS A 327 -13.02 7.89 0.66
N ALA A 328 -13.74 9.01 0.54
CA ALA A 328 -14.75 9.42 1.50
C ALA A 328 -15.96 8.46 1.51
N GLU A 329 -16.36 7.91 0.37
CA GLU A 329 -17.43 6.91 0.28
C GLU A 329 -17.04 5.60 0.96
N VAL A 330 -15.80 5.13 0.75
CA VAL A 330 -15.32 3.87 1.34
C VAL A 330 -14.98 4.00 2.82
N LEU A 331 -14.51 5.17 3.27
CA LEU A 331 -14.16 5.45 4.66
C LEU A 331 -15.30 6.10 5.47
N LYS A 332 -16.51 6.24 4.89
CA LYS A 332 -17.70 6.66 5.64
C LYS A 332 -18.06 5.66 6.73
#